data_AF-A0A6A5UC97-F1
#
_entry.id   AF-A0A6A5UC97-F1
#
_cell.length_a   1.000
_cell.length_b   1.000
_cell.length_c   1.000
_cell.angle_alpha   90.00
_cell.angle_beta   90.00
_cell.angle_gamma   90.00
#
_symmetry.space_group_name_H-M   'P 1'
#
loop_
_entity.id
_entity.type
_entity.pdbx_description
1 polymer ?
#
loop_
_entity_poly.entity_id
_entity_poly.type
_entity_poly.pdbx_seq_one_letter_code
_entity_poly.pdbx_strand_id
1 'polypeptide(L)'
;MQILSFTALPSEIRNHVCSFCTPFTSHARDFMGLLLASKQIRAEYESEAVDIMVKYIASLKQAWPHAEELRIDRPTKFSDLVTITVRLPVSLYYPSSETSEAERNRHFRRGSQLEPCLASLFTLHLSKLTFTCYDNQPDDWSGLADVPTGLLYDITNFLIIPSALERSQLEARRHRTLRVVQPTRVRKVCYKWYQHEHSTGWNRLDVESRHTRFFLTEPIWWEVPNAQTLVTNWGSSSRDEVFFDIDIEQRG
;
A
#
# COMPACT_ATOMS: atom_id res chain seq x y z
N MET A 1 15.81 10.77 46.37
CA MET A 1 16.03 10.26 45.00
C MET A 1 15.40 11.27 44.05
N GLN A 2 16.19 12.07 43.34
CA GLN A 2 15.64 13.04 42.38
C GLN A 2 15.25 12.31 41.10
N ILE A 3 13.97 12.43 40.70
CA ILE A 3 13.50 11.94 39.40
C ILE A 3 13.94 12.97 38.37
N LEU A 4 14.86 12.60 37.49
CA LEU A 4 15.23 13.42 36.34
C LEU A 4 14.05 13.48 35.38
N SER A 5 13.60 14.69 35.04
CA SER A 5 12.55 14.89 34.04
C SER A 5 13.08 14.57 32.63
N PHE A 6 12.25 13.98 31.77
CA PHE A 6 12.60 13.76 30.35
C PHE A 6 12.94 15.07 29.63
N THR A 7 12.28 16.17 29.99
CA THR A 7 12.57 17.51 29.44
C THR A 7 13.93 18.07 29.88
N ALA A 8 14.56 17.51 30.91
CA ALA A 8 15.90 17.91 31.34
C ALA A 8 17.02 17.26 30.50
N LEU A 9 16.69 16.30 29.64
CA LEU A 9 17.66 15.70 28.72
C LEU A 9 18.10 16.70 27.63
N PRO A 10 19.26 16.54 26.99
CA PRO A 10 19.57 17.25 25.75
C PRO A 10 18.60 16.90 24.62
N SER A 11 18.37 17.83 23.69
CA SER A 11 17.47 17.63 22.54
C SER A 11 17.86 16.44 21.67
N GLU A 12 19.16 16.19 21.51
CA GLU A 12 19.69 15.10 20.70
C GLU A 12 19.25 13.75 21.24
N ILE A 13 19.26 13.60 22.58
CA ILE A 13 18.84 12.37 23.25
C ILE A 13 17.32 12.21 23.16
N ARG A 14 16.56 13.29 23.34
CA ARG A 14 15.09 13.25 23.19
C ARG A 14 14.67 12.89 21.77
N ASN A 15 15.31 13.51 20.76
CA ASN A 15 15.06 13.21 19.35
C ASN A 15 15.43 11.75 19.04
N HIS A 16 16.55 11.25 19.58
CA HIS A 16 16.90 9.85 19.42
C HIS A 16 15.84 8.90 20.01
N VAL A 17 15.27 9.21 21.18
CA VAL A 17 14.13 8.43 21.72
C VAL A 17 12.91 8.55 20.82
N CYS A 18 12.57 9.76 20.36
CA CYS A 18 11.44 10.00 19.46
C CYS A 18 11.59 9.27 18.11
N SER A 19 12.83 9.02 17.65
CA SER A 19 13.09 8.28 16.41
C SER A 19 12.56 6.85 16.42
N PHE A 20 12.39 6.25 17.61
CA PHE A 20 11.79 4.93 17.78
C PHE A 20 10.25 4.96 17.81
N CYS A 21 9.62 6.13 17.82
CA CYS A 21 8.17 6.30 17.91
C CYS A 21 7.53 6.53 16.54
N THR A 22 7.84 5.70 15.55
CA THR A 22 7.45 5.93 14.15
C THR A 22 6.47 4.85 13.65
N PRO A 23 5.87 4.99 12.46
CA PRO A 23 5.05 3.93 11.86
C PRO A 23 5.77 2.57 11.71
N PHE A 24 7.09 2.51 11.84
CA PHE A 24 7.84 1.26 11.88
C PHE A 24 7.58 0.43 13.14
N THR A 25 7.30 1.09 14.27
CA THR A 25 7.21 0.44 15.59
C THR A 25 5.80 0.32 16.11
N SER A 26 4.93 1.31 15.89
CA SER A 26 3.51 1.26 16.26
C SER A 26 2.66 2.21 15.43
N HIS A 27 1.34 2.16 15.60
CA HIS A 27 0.47 3.16 14.98
C HIS A 27 0.64 4.52 15.66
N ALA A 28 0.52 5.60 14.89
CA ALA A 28 0.65 6.97 15.40
C ALA A 28 -0.23 7.27 16.63
N ARG A 29 -1.42 6.65 16.71
CA ARG A 29 -2.35 6.80 17.85
C ARG A 29 -1.76 6.28 19.17
N ASP A 30 -0.87 5.29 19.11
CA ASP A 30 -0.30 4.65 20.30
C ASP A 30 0.74 5.57 20.96
N PHE A 31 1.22 6.57 20.21
CA PHE A 31 2.14 7.63 20.67
C PHE A 31 1.42 8.92 21.09
N MET A 32 0.09 8.90 21.26
CA MET A 32 -0.68 10.10 21.62
C MET A 32 -0.19 10.75 22.93
N GLY A 33 0.32 9.96 23.88
CA GLY A 33 0.92 10.48 25.11
C GLY A 33 2.08 11.45 24.87
N LEU A 34 2.92 11.21 23.86
CA LEU A 34 4.04 12.10 23.50
C LEU A 34 3.53 13.42 22.93
N LEU A 35 2.47 13.37 22.10
CA LEU A 35 1.84 14.56 21.53
C LEU A 35 1.17 15.44 22.58
N LEU A 36 0.74 14.85 23.70
CA LEU A 36 0.07 15.54 24.81
C LEU A 36 1.01 15.95 25.94
N ALA A 37 2.26 15.46 25.97
CA ALA A 37 3.19 15.67 27.09
C ALA A 37 3.59 17.14 27.26
N SER A 38 4.10 17.78 26.20
CA SER A 38 4.39 19.21 26.18
C SER A 38 4.54 19.73 24.75
N LYS A 39 4.47 21.05 24.56
CA LYS A 39 4.66 21.68 23.23
C LYS A 39 6.03 21.37 22.63
N GLN A 40 7.08 21.32 23.45
CA GLN A 40 8.44 21.04 23.01
C GLN A 40 8.58 19.60 22.51
N ILE A 41 8.18 18.63 23.34
CA ILE A 41 8.26 17.20 22.98
C ILE A 41 7.43 16.91 21.74
N ARG A 42 6.24 17.52 21.65
CA ARG A 42 5.40 17.40 20.46
C ARG A 42 6.12 17.88 19.21
N ALA A 43 6.71 19.07 19.23
CA ALA A 43 7.40 19.63 18.05
C ALA A 43 8.62 18.79 17.63
N GLU A 44 9.43 18.37 18.61
CA GLU A 44 10.60 17.49 18.38
C GLU A 44 10.17 16.14 17.77
N TYR A 45 9.15 15.51 18.36
CA TYR A 45 8.62 14.23 17.90
C TYR A 45 8.01 14.30 16.49
N GLU A 46 7.11 15.27 16.26
CA GLU A 46 6.46 15.43 14.96
C GLU A 46 7.49 15.65 13.84
N SER A 47 8.53 16.46 14.09
CA SER A 47 9.61 16.71 13.13
C SER A 47 10.41 15.44 12.84
N GLU A 48 10.89 14.74 13.88
CA GLU A 48 11.72 13.55 13.72
C GLU A 48 10.97 12.43 13.00
N ALA A 49 9.70 12.20 13.35
CA ALA A 49 8.87 11.17 12.73
C ALA A 49 8.63 11.46 11.24
N VAL A 50 8.42 12.73 10.86
CA VAL A 50 8.30 13.14 9.46
C VAL A 50 9.62 12.93 8.72
N ASP A 51 10.75 13.37 9.29
CA ASP A 51 12.06 13.25 8.65
C ASP A 51 12.45 11.79 8.39
N ILE A 52 12.15 10.88 9.33
CA ILE A 52 12.41 9.44 9.16
C ILE A 52 11.57 8.87 8.01
N MET A 53 10.27 9.18 7.95
CA MET A 53 9.44 8.70 6.84
C MET A 53 9.84 9.29 5.49
N VAL A 54 10.26 10.56 5.44
CA VAL A 54 10.80 11.18 4.22
C VAL A 54 12.05 10.43 3.73
N LYS A 55 13.00 10.12 4.63
CA LYS A 55 14.21 9.36 4.29
C LYS A 55 13.87 7.95 3.80
N TYR A 56 12.93 7.27 4.45
CA TYR A 56 12.46 5.97 4.02
C TYR A 56 11.82 6.00 2.63
N ILE A 57 10.92 6.95 2.37
CA ILE A 57 10.30 7.10 1.04
C ILE A 57 11.36 7.39 -0.03
N ALA A 58 12.36 8.21 0.29
CA ALA A 58 13.48 8.45 -0.62
C ALA A 58 14.25 7.16 -0.94
N SER A 59 14.48 6.30 0.05
CA SER A 59 15.12 4.99 -0.17
C SER A 59 14.30 4.06 -1.06
N LEU A 60 12.96 4.07 -0.93
CA LEU A 60 12.08 3.30 -1.82
C LEU A 60 12.17 3.80 -3.27
N LYS A 61 12.19 5.12 -3.47
CA LYS A 61 12.36 5.73 -4.79
C LYS A 61 13.72 5.43 -5.39
N GLN A 62 14.78 5.36 -4.57
CA GLN A 62 16.12 4.99 -5.03
C GLN A 62 16.21 3.51 -5.42
N ALA A 63 15.49 2.63 -4.72
CA ALA A 63 15.45 1.18 -4.99
C ALA A 63 14.49 0.80 -6.13
N TRP A 64 13.78 1.79 -6.70
CA TRP A 64 12.85 1.58 -7.81
C TRP A 64 13.61 1.23 -9.09
N PRO A 65 13.33 0.07 -9.73
CA PRO A 65 14.17 -0.44 -10.83
C PRO A 65 13.78 0.10 -12.21
N HIS A 66 12.74 0.91 -12.31
CA HIS A 66 12.18 1.38 -13.59
C HIS A 66 12.63 2.81 -13.92
N ALA A 67 12.59 3.15 -15.20
CA ALA A 67 12.92 4.49 -15.68
C ALA A 67 11.81 5.50 -15.35
N GLU A 68 10.57 5.04 -15.36
CA GLU A 68 9.38 5.80 -14.99
C GLU A 68 9.39 6.19 -13.52
N GLU A 69 8.93 7.40 -13.20
CA GLU A 69 8.98 7.92 -11.84
C GLU A 69 8.05 7.15 -10.89
N LEU A 70 8.57 6.70 -9.74
CA LEU A 70 7.73 6.27 -8.61
C LEU A 70 7.23 7.48 -7.81
N ARG A 71 5.92 7.72 -7.79
CA ARG A 71 5.31 8.83 -7.05
C ARG A 71 4.69 8.35 -5.74
N ILE A 72 5.40 8.56 -4.64
CA ILE A 72 4.86 8.36 -3.28
C ILE A 72 4.63 9.72 -2.64
N ASP A 73 3.46 9.92 -2.03
CA ASP A 73 3.15 11.15 -1.29
C ASP A 73 4.20 11.39 -0.20
N ARG A 74 4.84 12.55 -0.23
CA ARG A 74 5.84 12.95 0.76
C ARG A 74 5.12 13.55 1.96
N PRO A 75 5.25 12.99 3.17
CA PRO A 75 4.63 13.57 4.36
C PRO A 75 5.24 14.93 4.65
N THR A 76 4.38 15.90 4.96
CA THR A 76 4.78 17.27 5.33
C THR A 76 4.45 17.59 6.79
N LYS A 77 3.52 16.83 7.36
CA LYS A 77 3.07 16.95 8.75
C LYS A 77 2.83 15.55 9.33
N PHE A 78 2.83 15.48 10.67
CA PHE A 78 2.66 14.23 11.40
C PHE A 78 1.37 13.46 11.04
N SER A 79 0.27 14.19 10.78
CA SER A 79 -0.99 13.56 10.38
C SER A 79 -0.90 12.81 9.04
N ASP A 80 0.09 13.11 8.20
CA ASP A 80 0.28 12.44 6.92
C ASP A 80 0.91 11.05 7.12
N LEU A 81 1.59 10.80 8.25
CA LEU A 81 2.32 9.56 8.50
C LEU A 81 1.43 8.32 8.64
N VAL A 82 0.13 8.52 8.86
CA VAL A 82 -0.84 7.42 8.99
C VAL A 82 -1.37 6.94 7.64
N THR A 83 -1.15 7.71 6.57
CA THR A 83 -1.65 7.40 5.23
C THR A 83 -0.54 7.53 4.19
N ILE A 84 -0.31 6.48 3.42
CA ILE A 84 0.62 6.54 2.28
C ILE A 84 -0.17 6.30 1.00
N THR A 85 0.05 7.15 0.00
CA THR A 85 -0.40 6.93 -1.38
C THR A 85 0.80 6.65 -2.27
N VAL A 86 0.76 5.51 -2.95
CA VAL A 86 1.69 5.11 -4.01
C VAL A 86 0.97 5.29 -5.34
N ARG A 87 1.51 6.13 -6.23
CA ARG A 87 1.05 6.27 -7.61
C ARG A 87 2.08 5.62 -8.53
N LEU A 88 1.63 4.61 -9.26
CA LEU A 88 2.41 3.82 -10.19
C LEU A 88 2.21 4.32 -11.63
N PRO A 89 3.23 4.32 -12.49
CA PRO A 89 3.05 4.67 -13.90
C PRO A 89 2.17 3.61 -14.59
N VAL A 90 1.17 4.06 -15.34
CA VAL A 90 0.26 3.17 -16.09
C VAL A 90 1.03 2.28 -17.07
N SER A 91 2.06 2.81 -17.74
CA SER A 91 2.84 2.08 -18.76
C SER A 91 3.43 0.75 -18.30
N LEU A 92 3.71 0.61 -16.99
CA LEU A 92 4.32 -0.60 -16.45
C LEU A 92 3.29 -1.73 -16.26
N TYR A 93 2.05 -1.37 -15.96
CA TYR A 93 1.02 -2.32 -15.54
C TYR A 93 -0.03 -2.60 -16.61
N TYR A 94 -0.17 -1.70 -17.58
CA TYR A 94 -1.11 -1.80 -18.69
C TYR A 94 -0.34 -1.79 -20.03
N PRO A 95 -0.38 -2.89 -20.80
CA PRO A 95 0.26 -2.99 -22.11
C PRO A 95 -0.43 -2.07 -23.12
N SER A 96 0.32 -1.62 -24.12
CA SER A 96 -0.19 -0.84 -25.25
C SER A 96 -1.17 -1.65 -26.11
N SER A 97 -2.09 -0.98 -26.79
CA SER A 97 -3.01 -1.54 -27.80
C SER A 97 -2.34 -2.37 -28.88
N GLU A 98 -1.09 -2.03 -29.22
CA GLU A 98 -0.32 -2.71 -30.26
C GLU A 98 0.17 -4.10 -29.81
N THR A 99 0.06 -4.41 -28.51
CA THR A 99 0.51 -5.68 -27.93
C THR A 99 -0.45 -6.81 -28.31
N SER A 100 0.08 -7.91 -28.85
CA SER A 100 -0.74 -9.07 -29.20
C SER A 100 -1.47 -9.64 -27.97
N GLU A 101 -2.63 -10.28 -28.17
CA GLU A 101 -3.41 -10.85 -27.06
C GLU A 101 -2.60 -11.88 -26.24
N ALA A 102 -1.76 -12.68 -26.90
CA ALA A 102 -0.89 -13.65 -26.23
C ALA A 102 0.17 -12.95 -25.33
N GLU A 103 0.76 -11.85 -25.82
CA GLU A 103 1.73 -11.07 -25.06
C GLU A 103 1.07 -10.30 -23.91
N ARG A 104 -0.12 -9.73 -24.14
CA ARG A 104 -0.94 -9.11 -23.09
C ARG A 104 -1.22 -10.09 -21.96
N ASN A 105 -1.70 -11.28 -22.28
CA ASN A 105 -1.97 -12.33 -21.29
C ASN A 105 -0.72 -12.74 -20.49
N ARG A 106 0.46 -12.78 -21.14
CA ARG A 106 1.73 -13.04 -20.45
C ARG A 106 2.14 -11.89 -19.53
N HIS A 107 2.01 -10.65 -20.00
CA HIS A 107 2.30 -9.43 -19.24
C HIS A 107 1.44 -9.35 -17.99
N PHE A 108 0.13 -9.56 -18.10
CA PHE A 108 -0.78 -9.43 -16.97
C PHE A 108 -0.58 -10.48 -15.87
N ARG A 109 0.00 -11.64 -16.17
CA ARG A 109 0.24 -12.70 -15.19
C ARG A 109 1.61 -12.62 -14.53
N ARG A 110 2.64 -12.15 -15.24
CA ARG A 110 4.04 -12.16 -14.76
C ARG A 110 4.72 -10.80 -14.82
N GLY A 111 4.37 -9.94 -15.77
CA GLY A 111 4.96 -8.62 -15.99
C GLY A 111 4.33 -7.51 -15.16
N SER A 112 3.09 -7.66 -14.68
CA SER A 112 2.39 -6.65 -13.89
C SER A 112 2.55 -6.80 -12.37
N GLN A 113 3.58 -7.50 -11.89
CA GLN A 113 3.79 -7.71 -10.44
C GLN A 113 4.21 -6.42 -9.72
N LEU A 114 3.93 -6.35 -8.41
CA LEU A 114 4.40 -5.24 -7.60
C LEU A 114 5.90 -5.40 -7.34
N GLU A 115 6.66 -4.30 -7.44
CA GLU A 115 8.12 -4.37 -7.27
C GLU A 115 8.54 -4.74 -5.85
N PRO A 116 9.57 -5.61 -5.68
CA PRO A 116 10.06 -6.05 -4.37
C PRO A 116 10.35 -4.94 -3.37
N CYS A 117 10.84 -3.78 -3.83
CA CYS A 117 11.16 -2.65 -2.96
C CYS A 117 9.92 -2.13 -2.20
N LEU A 118 8.73 -2.25 -2.79
CA LEU A 118 7.46 -1.78 -2.20
C LEU A 118 6.91 -2.73 -1.12
N ALA A 119 7.44 -3.95 -0.98
CA ALA A 119 7.02 -4.91 0.05
C ALA A 119 7.07 -4.32 1.46
N SER A 120 8.09 -3.52 1.76
CA SER A 120 8.29 -2.96 3.09
C SER A 120 7.16 -2.01 3.54
N LEU A 121 6.38 -1.44 2.60
CA LEU A 121 5.22 -0.60 2.94
C LEU A 121 4.15 -1.36 3.72
N PHE A 122 3.99 -2.66 3.47
CA PHE A 122 3.02 -3.50 4.18
C PHE A 122 3.42 -3.81 5.63
N THR A 123 4.69 -3.58 5.99
CA THR A 123 5.19 -3.75 7.36
C THR A 123 4.97 -2.54 8.26
N LEU A 124 4.58 -1.41 7.67
CA LEU A 124 4.32 -0.17 8.39
C LEU A 124 2.95 -0.20 9.08
N HIS A 125 2.88 0.40 10.26
CA HIS A 125 1.66 0.58 11.04
C HIS A 125 0.82 1.76 10.53
N LEU A 126 0.31 1.62 9.31
CA LEU A 126 -0.49 2.64 8.65
C LEU A 126 -1.98 2.48 8.98
N SER A 127 -2.69 3.60 9.08
CA SER A 127 -4.14 3.60 9.02
C SER A 127 -4.64 3.27 7.61
N LYS A 128 -3.96 3.77 6.58
CA LYS A 128 -4.33 3.54 5.18
C LYS A 128 -3.10 3.46 4.26
N LEU A 129 -3.06 2.46 3.39
CA LEU A 129 -2.13 2.37 2.27
C LEU A 129 -2.95 2.37 0.98
N THR A 130 -2.67 3.31 0.09
CA THR A 130 -3.39 3.45 -1.18
C THR A 130 -2.43 3.20 -2.33
N PHE A 131 -2.78 2.28 -3.21
CA PHE A 131 -2.16 2.13 -4.53
C PHE A 131 -3.09 2.74 -5.57
N THR A 132 -2.51 3.53 -6.46
CA THR A 132 -3.20 4.06 -7.64
C THR A 132 -2.22 4.16 -8.79
N CYS A 133 -2.71 4.52 -9.96
CA CYS A 133 -1.86 4.76 -11.12
C CYS A 133 -1.91 6.23 -11.54
N TYR A 134 -0.88 6.72 -12.22
CA TYR A 134 -0.87 8.01 -12.87
C TYR A 134 -0.48 7.84 -14.34
N ASP A 135 -0.96 8.75 -15.18
CA ASP A 135 -0.69 8.70 -16.60
C ASP A 135 0.70 9.23 -16.93
N ASN A 136 1.40 8.42 -17.70
CA ASN A 136 2.72 8.69 -18.20
C ASN A 136 2.86 8.32 -19.68
N GLN A 137 1.74 8.07 -20.38
CA GLN A 137 1.70 7.83 -21.81
C GLN A 137 0.76 8.81 -22.53
N PRO A 138 1.04 9.15 -23.79
CA PRO A 138 0.12 9.93 -24.60
C PRO A 138 -0.95 8.99 -25.19
N ASP A 139 -2.14 9.00 -24.60
CA ASP A 139 -3.43 8.81 -25.29
C ASP A 139 -3.92 7.39 -25.69
N ASP A 140 -3.27 6.28 -25.33
CA ASP A 140 -3.82 4.93 -25.58
C ASP A 140 -4.54 4.33 -24.37
N TRP A 141 -5.88 4.45 -24.39
CA TRP A 141 -6.79 4.04 -23.31
C TRP A 141 -7.24 2.58 -23.37
N SER A 142 -7.02 1.91 -24.49
CA SER A 142 -7.63 0.60 -24.74
C SER A 142 -7.05 -0.50 -23.83
N GLY A 143 -5.79 -0.37 -23.44
CA GLY A 143 -5.11 -1.27 -22.50
C GLY A 143 -5.59 -1.16 -21.06
N LEU A 144 -6.27 -0.07 -20.67
CA LEU A 144 -6.74 0.16 -19.30
C LEU A 144 -7.94 -0.70 -18.90
N ALA A 145 -8.74 -1.14 -19.88
CA ALA A 145 -9.85 -2.05 -19.65
C ALA A 145 -9.38 -3.42 -19.17
N ASP A 146 -8.15 -3.80 -19.52
CA ASP A 146 -7.57 -5.05 -19.06
C ASP A 146 -7.11 -4.91 -17.59
N VAL A 147 -7.27 -5.99 -16.82
CA VAL A 147 -7.01 -5.98 -15.38
C VAL A 147 -5.55 -6.36 -15.11
N PRO A 148 -4.76 -5.56 -14.35
CA PRO A 148 -3.37 -5.88 -14.03
C PRO A 148 -3.30 -6.96 -12.96
N THR A 149 -3.60 -8.21 -13.34
CA THR A 149 -3.87 -9.28 -12.36
C THR A 149 -2.69 -9.53 -11.41
N GLY A 150 -1.45 -9.50 -11.90
CA GLY A 150 -0.24 -9.63 -11.07
C GLY A 150 -0.20 -8.65 -9.90
N LEU A 151 -0.41 -7.36 -10.17
CA LEU A 151 -0.43 -6.28 -9.19
C LEU A 151 -1.53 -6.52 -8.16
N LEU A 152 -2.75 -6.79 -8.63
CA LEU A 152 -3.90 -6.99 -7.75
C LEU A 152 -3.73 -8.24 -6.88
N TYR A 153 -3.19 -9.33 -7.44
CA TYR A 153 -2.83 -10.49 -6.64
C TYR A 153 -1.77 -10.15 -5.60
N ASP A 154 -0.74 -9.37 -5.93
CA ASP A 154 0.30 -9.00 -4.96
C ASP A 154 -0.26 -8.16 -3.81
N ILE A 155 -1.07 -7.14 -4.13
CA ILE A 155 -1.73 -6.30 -3.12
C ILE A 155 -2.63 -7.13 -2.19
N THR A 156 -3.40 -8.06 -2.77
CA THR A 156 -4.35 -8.89 -2.01
C THR A 156 -3.69 -10.05 -1.27
N ASN A 157 -2.55 -10.57 -1.74
CA ASN A 157 -1.85 -11.68 -1.08
C ASN A 157 -1.42 -11.35 0.35
N PHE A 158 -1.16 -10.07 0.65
CA PHE A 158 -0.81 -9.60 1.99
C PHE A 158 -1.99 -9.58 2.97
N LEU A 159 -3.21 -9.75 2.48
CA LEU A 159 -4.44 -9.75 3.27
C LEU A 159 -4.79 -11.16 3.77
N ILE A 160 -4.09 -12.19 3.31
CA ILE A 160 -4.44 -13.58 3.58
C ILE A 160 -3.39 -14.22 4.50
N ILE A 161 -3.86 -14.86 5.57
CA ILE A 161 -3.00 -15.62 6.49
C ILE A 161 -2.43 -16.84 5.73
N PRO A 162 -1.09 -17.07 5.75
CA PRO A 162 -0.47 -18.15 4.99
C PRO A 162 -1.03 -19.56 5.27
N SER A 163 -1.59 -19.79 6.46
CA SER A 163 -2.18 -21.08 6.86
C SER A 163 -3.54 -21.37 6.23
N ALA A 164 -4.19 -20.37 5.64
CA ALA A 164 -5.52 -20.51 5.03
C ALA A 164 -5.48 -20.85 3.53
N LEU A 165 -4.29 -20.99 2.95
CA LEU A 165 -4.08 -21.21 1.52
C LEU A 165 -3.98 -22.70 1.19
N GLU A 166 -4.50 -23.11 0.04
CA GLU A 166 -4.26 -24.46 -0.47
C GLU A 166 -2.78 -24.67 -0.84
N ARG A 167 -2.35 -25.93 -0.99
CA ARG A 167 -0.95 -26.27 -1.27
C ARG A 167 -0.47 -25.83 -2.66
N SER A 168 -1.30 -26.01 -3.69
CA SER A 168 -1.06 -25.55 -5.07
C SER A 168 -0.88 -24.04 -5.16
N GLN A 169 -1.67 -23.35 -4.36
CA GLN A 169 -1.72 -21.92 -4.16
C GLN A 169 -0.48 -21.38 -3.42
N LEU A 170 -0.04 -22.07 -2.36
CA LEU A 170 1.23 -21.82 -1.69
C LEU A 170 2.42 -21.97 -2.64
N GLU A 171 2.41 -22.98 -3.51
CA GLU A 171 3.46 -23.21 -4.50
C GLU A 171 3.51 -22.10 -5.55
N ALA A 172 2.36 -21.67 -6.08
CA ALA A 172 2.29 -20.52 -7.00
C ALA A 172 2.84 -19.23 -6.34
N ARG A 173 2.62 -19.04 -5.04
CA ARG A 173 3.18 -17.91 -4.27
C ARG A 173 4.67 -18.03 -3.99
N ARG A 174 5.22 -19.24 -3.79
CA ARG A 174 6.67 -19.44 -3.57
C ARG A 174 7.52 -18.93 -4.74
N HIS A 175 6.94 -18.87 -5.93
CA HIS A 175 7.60 -18.34 -7.12
C HIS A 175 7.48 -16.82 -7.30
N ARG A 176 6.81 -16.09 -6.39
CA ARG A 176 6.77 -14.63 -6.42
C ARG A 176 7.98 -14.02 -5.73
N THR A 177 8.53 -12.96 -6.31
CA THR A 177 9.72 -12.24 -5.82
C THR A 177 9.40 -11.31 -4.65
N LEU A 178 8.15 -10.87 -4.55
CA LEU A 178 7.65 -9.98 -3.52
C LEU A 178 7.29 -10.76 -2.25
N ARG A 179 8.20 -10.77 -1.26
CA ARG A 179 7.99 -11.44 0.04
C ARG A 179 8.02 -10.43 1.18
N VAL A 180 6.96 -10.39 1.98
CA VAL A 180 6.95 -9.65 3.25
C VAL A 180 7.32 -10.61 4.38
N VAL A 181 8.26 -10.17 5.24
CA VAL A 181 8.84 -10.99 6.31
C VAL A 181 7.96 -10.99 7.58
N GLN A 182 7.06 -10.01 7.73
CA GLN A 182 6.23 -9.78 8.91
C GLN A 182 4.74 -9.67 8.55
N PRO A 183 3.80 -9.89 9.49
CA PRO A 183 2.36 -9.71 9.22
C PRO A 183 2.04 -8.28 8.81
N THR A 184 1.05 -8.12 7.93
CA THR A 184 0.56 -6.81 7.47
C THR A 184 0.05 -6.00 8.66
N ARG A 185 0.60 -4.80 8.84
CA ARG A 185 0.25 -3.89 9.95
C ARG A 185 -0.57 -2.69 9.51
N VAL A 186 -0.95 -2.68 8.24
CA VAL A 186 -1.83 -1.70 7.64
C VAL A 186 -3.27 -2.04 8.04
N ARG A 187 -4.08 -1.04 8.42
CA ARG A 187 -5.50 -1.25 8.75
C ARG A 187 -6.45 -1.17 7.57
N LYS A 188 -6.05 -0.46 6.53
CA LYS A 188 -6.86 -0.30 5.32
C LYS A 188 -5.96 -0.29 4.10
N VAL A 189 -6.18 -1.21 3.17
CA VAL A 189 -5.54 -1.17 1.86
C VAL A 189 -6.56 -0.69 0.85
N CYS A 190 -6.19 0.24 -0.01
CA CYS A 190 -7.07 0.79 -1.03
C CYS A 190 -6.37 0.68 -2.37
N TYR A 191 -7.08 0.15 -3.37
CA TYR A 191 -6.67 0.22 -4.76
C TYR A 191 -7.63 1.15 -5.48
N LYS A 192 -7.10 2.25 -6.01
CA LYS A 192 -7.82 3.15 -6.89
C LYS A 192 -7.36 2.86 -8.31
N TRP A 193 -8.27 2.48 -9.19
CA TRP A 193 -7.89 2.38 -10.59
C TRP A 193 -7.56 3.78 -11.12
N TYR A 194 -6.84 3.78 -12.23
CA TYR A 194 -6.48 5.01 -12.89
C TYR A 194 -7.75 5.80 -13.29
N GLN A 195 -7.83 7.06 -12.87
CA GLN A 195 -8.88 7.99 -13.26
C GLN A 195 -8.25 9.20 -13.92
N HIS A 196 -8.42 9.31 -15.24
CA HIS A 196 -8.04 10.51 -15.96
C HIS A 196 -9.04 11.61 -15.64
N GLU A 197 -8.54 12.81 -15.40
CA GLU A 197 -9.37 13.97 -15.09
C GLU A 197 -10.37 14.29 -16.22
N HIS A 198 -10.12 13.77 -17.44
CA HIS A 198 -11.00 13.92 -18.60
C HIS A 198 -11.69 12.63 -19.07
N SER A 199 -11.56 11.49 -18.37
CA SER A 199 -12.27 10.26 -18.78
C SER A 199 -13.76 10.32 -18.38
N THR A 200 -14.56 10.93 -19.25
CA THR A 200 -16.03 10.88 -19.18
C THR A 200 -16.58 9.89 -20.20
N GLY A 201 -17.52 9.03 -19.81
CA GLY A 201 -18.27 8.16 -20.73
C GLY A 201 -18.00 6.65 -20.58
N TRP A 202 -18.20 5.90 -21.67
CA TRP A 202 -18.27 4.43 -21.68
C TRP A 202 -16.97 3.72 -21.30
N ASN A 203 -15.80 4.24 -21.69
CA ASN A 203 -14.51 3.61 -21.39
C ASN A 203 -14.24 3.53 -19.89
N ARG A 204 -14.62 4.57 -19.13
CA ARG A 204 -14.50 4.57 -17.66
C ARG A 204 -15.35 3.48 -17.03
N LEU A 205 -16.59 3.34 -17.50
CA LEU A 205 -17.51 2.31 -17.00
C LEU A 205 -17.03 0.89 -17.33
N ASP A 206 -16.40 0.67 -18.48
CA ASP A 206 -15.83 -0.64 -18.84
C ASP A 206 -14.65 -1.03 -17.94
N VAL A 207 -13.72 -0.09 -17.68
CA VAL A 207 -12.60 -0.31 -16.74
C VAL A 207 -13.12 -0.64 -15.34
N GLU A 208 -14.01 0.21 -14.80
CA GLU A 208 -14.64 0.01 -13.48
C GLU A 208 -15.33 -1.35 -13.41
N SER A 209 -16.13 -1.70 -14.43
CA SER A 209 -16.87 -2.95 -14.47
C SER A 209 -15.94 -4.17 -14.51
N ARG A 210 -14.89 -4.15 -15.34
CA ARG A 210 -13.95 -5.27 -15.47
C ARG A 210 -13.11 -5.48 -14.22
N HIS A 211 -12.59 -4.39 -13.64
CA HIS A 211 -11.78 -4.47 -12.40
C HIS A 211 -12.65 -4.88 -11.21
N THR A 212 -13.85 -4.34 -11.09
CA THR A 212 -14.82 -4.77 -10.06
C THR A 212 -15.21 -6.22 -10.27
N ARG A 213 -15.48 -6.64 -11.51
CA ARG A 213 -15.78 -8.05 -11.81
C ARG A 213 -14.62 -8.96 -11.43
N PHE A 214 -13.37 -8.60 -11.74
CA PHE A 214 -12.20 -9.36 -11.29
C PHE A 214 -12.26 -9.62 -9.79
N PHE A 215 -12.52 -8.58 -9.00
CA PHE A 215 -12.67 -8.68 -7.54
C PHE A 215 -13.89 -9.48 -7.07
N LEU A 216 -14.96 -9.57 -7.86
CA LEU A 216 -16.17 -10.35 -7.52
C LEU A 216 -16.12 -11.81 -8.02
N THR A 217 -15.42 -12.08 -9.12
CA THR A 217 -15.49 -13.38 -9.82
C THR A 217 -14.22 -14.19 -9.72
N GLU A 218 -13.06 -13.56 -9.52
CA GLU A 218 -11.85 -14.34 -9.28
C GLU A 218 -11.97 -14.98 -7.90
N PRO A 219 -11.97 -16.32 -7.82
CA PRO A 219 -12.10 -17.04 -6.57
C PRO A 219 -10.77 -16.96 -5.83
N ILE A 220 -10.45 -15.79 -5.27
CA ILE A 220 -9.18 -15.54 -4.57
C ILE A 220 -9.41 -15.47 -3.05
N TRP A 221 -9.93 -16.54 -2.46
CA TRP A 221 -9.53 -17.02 -1.12
C TRP A 221 -9.95 -16.16 0.09
N TRP A 222 -10.63 -15.03 -0.11
CA TRP A 222 -11.25 -14.22 0.96
C TRP A 222 -12.72 -14.61 1.25
N GLU A 223 -13.34 -15.42 0.40
CA GLU A 223 -14.67 -16.01 0.60
C GLU A 223 -14.61 -17.51 0.93
N VAL A 224 -13.43 -18.05 1.23
CA VAL A 224 -13.34 -19.46 1.65
C VAL A 224 -14.06 -19.57 2.99
N PRO A 225 -15.12 -20.38 3.14
CA PRO A 225 -15.99 -20.41 4.32
C PRO A 225 -15.31 -20.76 5.66
N ASN A 226 -14.00 -20.99 5.66
CA ASN A 226 -13.18 -21.37 6.81
C ASN A 226 -11.79 -20.70 6.82
N ALA A 227 -11.50 -19.78 5.89
CA ALA A 227 -10.28 -18.98 5.97
C ALA A 227 -10.52 -17.85 6.97
N GLN A 228 -9.68 -17.76 8.00
CA GLN A 228 -9.59 -16.53 8.81
C GLN A 228 -9.01 -15.44 7.92
N THR A 229 -9.89 -14.74 7.21
CA THR A 229 -9.51 -13.60 6.38
C THR A 229 -9.41 -12.41 7.31
N LEU A 230 -8.38 -11.60 7.15
CA LEU A 230 -8.24 -10.37 7.92
C LEU A 230 -9.17 -9.29 7.38
N VAL A 231 -10.19 -9.58 6.57
CA VAL A 231 -10.92 -8.57 5.79
C VAL A 231 -12.42 -8.65 6.04
N THR A 232 -13.01 -7.58 6.55
CA THR A 232 -14.45 -7.51 6.89
C THR A 232 -15.34 -6.97 5.78
N ASN A 233 -14.84 -6.09 4.92
CA ASN A 233 -15.68 -5.44 3.93
C ASN A 233 -14.91 -5.07 2.66
N TRP A 234 -15.54 -5.40 1.54
CA TRP A 234 -15.23 -4.96 0.19
C TRP A 234 -16.11 -3.78 -0.12
N GLY A 235 -15.84 -2.65 0.53
CA GLY A 235 -16.58 -1.45 0.19
C GLY A 235 -16.04 -0.92 -1.14
N SER A 236 -16.91 -0.83 -2.15
CA SER A 236 -16.78 0.23 -3.14
C SER A 236 -17.40 1.48 -2.51
N SER A 237 -16.56 2.39 -1.98
CA SER A 237 -17.06 3.67 -1.44
C SER A 237 -17.43 4.64 -2.56
N SER A 238 -16.94 4.41 -3.77
CA SER A 238 -17.13 5.30 -4.90
C SER A 238 -16.76 4.59 -6.22
N ARG A 239 -17.21 5.17 -7.34
CA ARG A 239 -17.09 4.66 -8.72
C ARG A 239 -15.66 4.46 -9.22
N ASP A 240 -14.64 4.56 -8.37
CA ASP A 240 -13.23 4.57 -8.78
C ASP A 240 -12.26 3.79 -7.85
N GLU A 241 -12.75 3.13 -6.80
CA GLU A 241 -11.88 2.44 -5.83
C GLU A 241 -12.47 1.17 -5.20
N VAL A 242 -11.57 0.25 -4.85
CA VAL A 242 -11.83 -0.86 -3.92
C VAL A 242 -10.98 -0.67 -2.68
N PHE A 243 -11.56 -0.91 -1.50
CA PHE A 243 -10.78 -0.98 -0.27
C PHE A 243 -11.05 -2.25 0.51
N PHE A 244 -10.04 -2.62 1.29
CA PHE A 244 -9.99 -3.76 2.18
C PHE A 244 -9.75 -3.20 3.59
N ASP A 245 -10.77 -3.29 4.44
CA ASP A 245 -10.59 -3.02 5.86
C ASP A 245 -9.97 -4.27 6.51
N ILE A 246 -8.83 -4.09 7.17
CA ILE A 246 -8.05 -5.15 7.76
C ILE A 246 -8.42 -5.25 9.24
N ASP A 247 -9.17 -6.28 9.59
CA ASP A 247 -9.50 -6.66 10.95
C ASP A 247 -8.25 -7.16 11.64
N ILE A 248 -7.60 -6.26 12.38
CA ILE A 248 -6.56 -6.61 13.34
C ILE A 248 -7.22 -7.02 14.67
N GLU A 249 -8.43 -7.59 14.67
CA GLU A 249 -9.15 -7.90 15.91
C GLU A 249 -8.27 -8.73 16.85
N GLN A 250 -7.85 -8.02 17.90
CA GLN A 250 -7.36 -8.38 19.21
C GLN A 250 -7.22 -9.89 19.46
N ARG A 251 -6.15 -10.50 18.96
CA ARG A 251 -5.54 -11.60 19.71
C ARG A 251 -4.68 -10.97 20.81
N GLY A 252 -5.34 -10.71 21.94
CA GLY A 252 -4.66 -10.59 23.23
C GLY A 252 -3.94 -11.89 23.58
#